data_AF-A0A498S977-F1
#
_entry.id   AF-A0A498S977-F1
#
_cell.length_a   1.000
_cell.length_b   1.000
_cell.length_c   1.000
_cell.angle_alpha   90.00
_cell.angle_beta   90.00
_cell.angle_gamma   90.00
#
_symmetry.space_group_name_H-M   'P 1'
#
loop_
_entity.id
_entity.type
_entity.pdbx_description
1 polymer ?
#
loop_
_entity_poly.entity_id
_entity_poly.type
_entity_poly.pdbx_seq_one_letter_code
_entity_poly.pdbx_strand_id
1 'polypeptide(L)'
;MDLIPLEDMFVISLTVLTKGLIIFGGSLAYVFQYKKIYERQDASGFSLFVCLTLLIANILRIMFWFGKRFELALVAQSIVMLISMILMLEISVRTNRKYVYKTQRASYIIYVEVLGLFALLSEACLGFPQLKQNCSRRSTSGMSVGMVLVWMVGDCGKIAYFIYENSPAQFWLCGIIQITIDLLIMLQVYCFGKSGARSRVQLPQTDD
;
A
#
# COMPACT_ATOMS: atom_id res chain seq x y z
N MET A 1 -47.72 -14.69 -8.96
CA MET A 1 -47.10 -13.51 -8.33
C MET A 1 -47.08 -13.84 -6.85
N ASP A 2 -46.04 -14.55 -6.41
CA ASP A 2 -45.95 -15.01 -5.03
C ASP A 2 -45.92 -13.79 -4.11
N LEU A 3 -46.95 -13.65 -3.27
CA LEU A 3 -47.03 -12.59 -2.27
C LEU A 3 -45.89 -12.82 -1.28
N ILE A 4 -44.87 -11.97 -1.34
CA ILE A 4 -43.81 -11.91 -0.33
C ILE A 4 -44.48 -11.60 1.01
N PRO A 5 -44.26 -12.41 2.06
CA PRO A 5 -44.90 -12.19 3.35
C PRO A 5 -44.47 -10.84 3.95
N LEU A 6 -45.38 -10.18 4.66
CA LEU A 6 -45.20 -8.81 5.17
C LEU A 6 -43.97 -8.70 6.10
N GLU A 7 -43.64 -9.77 6.82
CA GLU A 7 -42.46 -9.89 7.68
C GLU A 7 -41.15 -9.79 6.89
N ASP A 8 -41.05 -10.45 5.74
CA ASP A 8 -39.87 -10.39 4.87
C ASP A 8 -39.70 -9.00 4.26
N MET A 9 -40.80 -8.34 3.87
CA MET A 9 -40.75 -6.96 3.37
C MET A 9 -40.23 -5.99 4.43
N PHE A 10 -40.62 -6.16 5.68
CA PHE A 10 -40.14 -5.35 6.80
C PHE A 10 -38.64 -5.57 7.04
N VAL A 11 -38.19 -6.82 7.09
CA VAL A 11 -36.78 -7.18 7.31
C VAL A 11 -35.89 -6.69 6.15
N ILE A 12 -36.34 -6.83 4.90
CA ILE A 12 -35.63 -6.33 3.72
C ILE A 12 -35.48 -4.80 3.82
N SER A 13 -36.57 -4.09 4.12
CA SER A 13 -36.56 -2.63 4.25
C SER A 13 -35.60 -2.16 5.34
N LEU A 14 -35.64 -2.80 6.51
CA LEU A 14 -34.74 -2.50 7.63
C LEU A 14 -33.27 -2.80 7.29
N THR A 15 -33.01 -3.89 6.56
CA THR A 15 -31.65 -4.26 6.13
C THR A 15 -31.09 -3.27 5.13
N VAL A 16 -31.90 -2.84 4.14
CA VAL A 16 -31.51 -1.82 3.16
C VAL A 16 -31.20 -0.50 3.86
N LEU A 17 -32.04 -0.07 4.80
CA LEU A 17 -31.82 1.14 5.59
C LEU A 17 -30.51 1.05 6.40
N THR A 18 -30.30 -0.06 7.10
CA THR A 18 -29.10 -0.28 7.92
C THR A 18 -27.83 -0.28 7.06
N LYS A 19 -27.84 -0.96 5.91
CA LYS A 19 -26.71 -0.95 4.97
C LYS A 19 -26.47 0.45 4.41
N GLY A 20 -27.52 1.21 4.11
CA GLY A 20 -27.42 2.61 3.71
C GLY A 20 -26.77 3.49 4.78
N LEU A 21 -27.19 3.36 6.05
CA LEU A 21 -26.60 4.09 7.17
C LEU A 21 -25.13 3.72 7.38
N ILE A 22 -24.75 2.44 7.21
CA ILE A 22 -23.35 2.01 7.27
C ILE A 22 -22.54 2.69 6.16
N ILE A 23 -23.04 2.70 4.92
CA ILE A 23 -22.32 3.25 3.76
C ILE A 23 -22.09 4.76 3.91
N PHE A 24 -23.14 5.51 4.26
CA PHE A 24 -23.11 6.97 4.22
C PHE A 24 -22.87 7.65 5.57
N GLY A 25 -23.16 6.97 6.68
CA GLY A 25 -23.19 7.57 8.02
C GLY A 25 -21.87 8.25 8.39
N GLY A 26 -20.75 7.57 8.16
CA GLY A 26 -19.42 8.16 8.39
C GLY A 26 -19.13 9.35 7.47
N SER A 27 -19.44 9.25 6.17
CA SER A 27 -19.16 10.31 5.19
C SER A 27 -19.99 11.57 5.40
N LEU A 28 -21.24 11.46 5.89
CA LEU A 28 -22.13 12.60 6.12
C LEU A 28 -21.53 13.61 7.11
N ALA A 29 -20.91 13.12 8.20
CA ALA A 29 -20.24 13.98 9.17
C ALA A 29 -19.13 14.83 8.52
N TYR A 30 -18.38 14.24 7.59
CA TYR A 30 -17.32 14.93 6.87
C TYR A 30 -17.84 15.88 5.80
N VAL A 31 -18.97 15.57 5.15
CA VAL A 31 -19.64 16.52 4.24
C VAL A 31 -20.09 17.77 5.01
N PHE A 32 -20.61 17.63 6.23
CA PHE A 32 -20.94 18.79 7.05
C PHE A 32 -19.70 19.58 7.47
N GLN A 33 -18.61 18.89 7.83
CA GLN A 33 -17.34 19.53 8.13
C GLN A 33 -16.77 20.28 6.90
N TYR A 34 -16.89 19.70 5.71
CA TYR A 34 -16.50 20.32 4.44
C TYR A 34 -17.21 21.66 4.26
N LYS A 35 -18.54 21.64 4.38
CA LYS A 35 -19.37 22.84 4.21
C LYS A 35 -18.98 23.93 5.22
N LYS A 36 -18.73 23.54 6.48
CA LYS A 36 -18.28 24.47 7.53
C LYS A 36 -16.94 25.13 7.21
N ILE A 37 -15.96 24.37 6.70
CA ILE A 37 -14.65 24.90 6.28
C ILE A 37 -14.81 25.81 5.06
N TYR A 38 -15.65 25.42 4.10
CA TYR A 38 -15.93 26.21 2.90
C TYR A 38 -16.56 27.57 3.25
N GLU A 39 -17.52 27.60 4.17
CA GLU A 39 -18.17 28.84 4.61
C GLU A 39 -17.24 29.72 5.44
N ARG A 40 -16.48 29.14 6.38
CA ARG A 40 -15.59 29.89 7.27
C ARG A 40 -14.29 30.32 6.60
N GLN A 41 -13.91 29.69 5.48
CA GLN A 41 -12.60 29.86 4.85
C GLN A 41 -11.44 29.65 5.84
N ASP A 42 -11.64 28.78 6.83
CA ASP A 42 -10.64 28.39 7.82
C ASP A 42 -10.74 26.88 8.11
N ALA A 43 -9.62 26.18 8.02
CA ALA A 43 -9.48 24.76 8.28
C ALA A 43 -8.62 24.46 9.53
N SER A 44 -8.22 25.49 10.30
CA SER A 44 -7.36 25.37 11.48
C SER A 44 -7.90 24.41 12.55
N GLY A 45 -9.22 24.30 12.67
CA GLY A 45 -9.89 23.39 13.60
C GLY A 45 -9.98 21.93 13.13
N PHE A 46 -9.52 21.59 11.92
CA PHE A 46 -9.57 20.24 11.38
C PHE A 46 -8.18 19.66 11.12
N SER A 47 -7.94 18.45 11.60
CA SER A 47 -6.65 17.77 11.47
C SER A 47 -6.54 17.05 10.12
N LEU A 48 -5.57 17.47 9.31
CA LEU A 48 -5.23 16.77 8.05
C LEU A 48 -4.80 15.32 8.29
N PHE A 49 -4.26 14.99 9.47
CA PHE A 49 -3.86 13.62 9.82
C PHE A 49 -5.05 12.66 9.82
N VAL A 50 -6.20 13.08 10.34
CA VAL A 50 -7.41 12.25 10.35
C VAL A 50 -7.79 11.85 8.93
N CYS A 51 -7.70 12.79 8.00
CA CYS A 51 -8.00 12.55 6.60
C CYS A 51 -7.04 11.54 5.97
N LEU A 52 -5.73 11.67 6.23
CA LEU A 52 -4.72 10.77 5.69
C LEU A 52 -4.82 9.37 6.30
N THR A 53 -5.02 9.26 7.62
CA THR A 53 -5.22 7.98 8.30
C THR A 53 -6.45 7.25 7.77
N LEU A 54 -7.56 7.97 7.53
CA LEU A 54 -8.77 7.37 6.98
C LEU A 54 -8.60 6.94 5.52
N LEU A 55 -7.86 7.70 4.69
CA LEU A 55 -7.52 7.25 3.34
C LEU A 55 -6.79 5.91 3.37
N ILE A 56 -5.75 5.81 4.19
CA ILE A 56 -4.95 4.58 4.34
C ILE A 56 -5.83 3.43 4.85
N ALA A 57 -6.61 3.65 5.92
CA ALA A 57 -7.47 2.63 6.50
C ALA A 57 -8.50 2.08 5.48
N ASN A 58 -9.08 2.95 4.64
CA ASN A 58 -10.03 2.52 3.62
C ASN A 58 -9.35 1.79 2.45
N ILE A 59 -8.13 2.20 2.05
CA ILE A 59 -7.33 1.46 1.06
C ILE A 59 -7.00 0.05 1.58
N LEU A 60 -6.50 -0.05 2.82
CA LEU A 60 -6.19 -1.34 3.45
C LEU A 60 -7.43 -2.24 3.55
N ARG A 61 -8.59 -1.66 3.86
CA ARG A 61 -9.85 -2.43 3.91
C ARG A 61 -10.25 -2.97 2.54
N ILE A 62 -10.09 -2.18 1.47
CA ILE A 62 -10.34 -2.62 0.09
C ILE A 62 -9.35 -3.72 -0.29
N MET A 63 -8.06 -3.59 0.04
CA MET A 63 -7.07 -4.64 -0.17
C MET A 63 -7.42 -5.93 0.58
N PHE A 64 -7.86 -5.83 1.84
CA PHE A 64 -8.28 -6.98 2.64
C PHE A 64 -9.47 -7.73 2.02
N TRP A 65 -10.38 -7.02 1.33
CA TRP A 65 -11.51 -7.63 0.65
C TRP A 65 -11.11 -8.58 -0.49
N PHE A 66 -10.01 -8.29 -1.19
CA PHE A 66 -9.47 -9.21 -2.19
C PHE A 66 -8.95 -10.51 -1.57
N GLY A 67 -8.37 -10.44 -0.36
CA GLY A 67 -7.90 -11.60 0.38
C GLY A 67 -9.03 -12.41 1.03
N LYS A 68 -10.07 -11.74 1.56
CA LYS A 68 -11.25 -12.37 2.14
C LYS A 68 -12.50 -11.55 1.82
N ARG A 69 -13.44 -12.16 1.09
CA ARG A 69 -14.71 -11.51 0.75
C ARG A 69 -15.56 -11.35 2.02
N PHE A 70 -15.90 -10.11 2.33
CA PHE A 70 -16.87 -9.74 3.36
C PHE A 70 -17.97 -8.86 2.73
N GLU A 71 -18.98 -8.50 3.52
CA GLU A 71 -20.15 -7.72 3.09
C GLU A 71 -19.79 -6.53 2.19
N LEU A 72 -20.37 -6.50 0.98
CA LEU A 72 -20.16 -5.45 -0.02
C LEU A 72 -20.49 -4.05 0.49
N ALA A 73 -21.40 -3.94 1.46
CA ALA A 73 -21.74 -2.66 2.09
C ALA A 73 -20.52 -1.98 2.73
N LEU A 74 -19.59 -2.74 3.32
CA LEU A 74 -18.37 -2.18 3.91
C LEU A 74 -17.35 -1.74 2.84
N VAL A 75 -17.34 -2.40 1.69
CA VAL A 75 -16.50 -1.98 0.55
C VAL A 75 -17.06 -0.70 -0.05
N ALA A 76 -18.37 -0.64 -0.29
CA ALA A 76 -19.06 0.57 -0.74
C ALA A 76 -18.84 1.73 0.25
N GLN A 77 -18.97 1.49 1.55
CA GLN A 77 -18.65 2.44 2.61
C GLN A 77 -17.22 2.99 2.49
N SER A 78 -16.26 2.12 2.17
CA SER A 78 -14.85 2.52 2.05
C SER A 78 -14.61 3.39 0.81
N ILE A 79 -15.28 3.08 -0.31
CA ILE A 79 -15.23 3.90 -1.53
C ILE A 79 -15.85 5.28 -1.28
N VAL A 80 -17.04 5.33 -0.68
CA VAL A 80 -17.71 6.60 -0.34
C VAL A 80 -16.87 7.43 0.62
N MET A 81 -16.30 6.79 1.65
CA MET A 81 -15.39 7.46 2.58
C MET A 81 -14.12 7.97 1.89
N LEU A 82 -13.54 7.22 0.95
CA LEU A 82 -12.36 7.64 0.20
C LEU A 82 -12.64 8.91 -0.63
N ILE A 83 -13.77 8.98 -1.31
CA ILE A 83 -14.20 10.18 -2.05
C ILE A 83 -14.37 11.37 -1.08
N SER A 84 -15.08 11.17 0.03
CA SER A 84 -15.28 12.21 1.03
C SER A 84 -13.96 12.72 1.62
N MET A 85 -13.02 11.83 1.91
CA MET A 85 -11.69 12.20 2.41
C MET A 85 -10.88 12.98 1.38
N ILE A 86 -10.91 12.62 0.09
CA ILE A 86 -10.20 13.38 -0.95
C ILE A 86 -10.75 14.81 -1.04
N LEU A 87 -12.08 14.98 -1.04
CA LEU A 87 -12.72 16.30 -1.05
C LEU A 87 -12.39 17.11 0.21
N MET A 88 -12.44 16.47 1.39
CA MET A 88 -12.05 17.08 2.66
C MET A 88 -10.60 17.52 2.69
N LEU A 89 -9.69 16.70 2.17
CA LEU A 89 -8.27 17.02 2.08
C LEU A 89 -8.04 18.21 1.16
N GLU A 90 -8.67 18.21 -0.02
CA GLU A 90 -8.56 19.27 -1.01
C GLU A 90 -8.98 20.63 -0.43
N ILE A 91 -10.18 20.74 0.16
CA ILE A 91 -10.63 22.01 0.74
C ILE A 91 -9.75 22.44 1.91
N SER A 92 -9.38 21.48 2.77
CA SER A 92 -8.57 21.78 3.95
C SER A 92 -7.19 22.29 3.56
N VAL A 93 -6.54 21.67 2.57
CA VAL A 93 -5.23 22.10 2.05
C VAL A 93 -5.33 23.43 1.29
N ARG A 94 -6.36 23.62 0.46
CA ARG A 94 -6.57 24.89 -0.27
C ARG A 94 -6.73 26.07 0.68
N THR A 95 -7.53 25.88 1.73
CA THR A 95 -7.74 26.89 2.77
C THR A 95 -6.49 27.09 3.62
N ASN A 96 -5.83 26.00 4.03
CA ASN A 96 -4.61 26.04 4.84
C ASN A 96 -3.41 26.68 4.14
N ARG A 97 -3.32 26.61 2.81
CA ARG A 97 -2.24 27.27 2.06
C ARG A 97 -2.19 28.79 2.32
N LYS A 98 -3.30 29.41 2.71
CA LYS A 98 -3.37 30.85 3.02
C LYS A 98 -2.99 31.20 4.47
N TYR A 99 -3.04 30.26 5.43
CA TYR A 99 -3.01 30.60 6.86
C TYR A 99 -2.21 29.64 7.79
N VAL A 100 -1.58 28.56 7.30
CA VAL A 100 -0.93 27.59 8.20
C VAL A 100 0.33 28.14 8.88
N TYR A 101 0.26 28.22 10.21
CA TYR A 101 1.36 28.46 11.13
C TYR A 101 2.44 27.37 11.02
N LYS A 102 3.72 27.78 11.09
CA LYS A 102 4.94 26.96 10.90
C LYS A 102 4.94 25.61 11.66
N THR A 103 4.29 25.54 12.83
CA THR A 103 4.18 24.34 13.68
C THR A 103 3.33 23.21 13.08
N GLN A 104 2.14 23.49 12.50
CA GLN A 104 1.28 22.44 11.91
C GLN A 104 1.92 21.83 10.64
N ARG A 105 2.66 22.64 9.88
CA ARG A 105 3.42 22.17 8.71
C ARG A 105 4.48 21.14 9.09
N ALA A 106 5.18 21.33 10.21
CA ALA A 106 6.22 20.40 10.66
C ALA A 106 5.65 19.01 10.96
N SER A 107 4.57 18.92 11.73
CA SER A 107 3.90 17.65 12.01
C SER A 107 3.42 16.96 10.72
N TYR A 108 2.91 17.72 9.75
CA TYR A 108 2.47 17.17 8.47
C TYR A 108 3.64 16.58 7.67
N ILE A 109 4.76 17.31 7.58
CA ILE A 109 5.96 16.83 6.90
C ILE A 109 6.47 15.54 7.56
N ILE A 110 6.60 15.53 8.90
CA ILE A 110 7.05 14.33 9.64
C ILE A 110 6.16 13.12 9.33
N TYR A 111 4.84 13.31 9.31
CA TYR A 111 3.92 12.22 8.99
C TYR A 111 4.09 11.68 7.56
N VAL A 112 4.19 12.57 6.56
CA VAL A 112 4.40 12.17 5.16
C VAL A 112 5.74 11.45 5.00
N GLU A 113 6.80 11.91 5.67
CA GLU A 113 8.11 11.23 5.67
C GLU A 113 8.04 9.86 6.33
N VAL A 114 7.35 9.71 7.47
CA VAL A 114 7.17 8.41 8.13
C VAL A 114 6.39 7.44 7.25
N LEU A 115 5.30 7.89 6.60
CA LEU A 115 4.56 7.06 5.66
C LEU A 115 5.38 6.66 4.43
N GLY A 116 6.12 7.62 3.86
CA GLY A 116 7.02 7.38 2.74
C GLY A 116 8.06 6.31 3.09
N LEU A 117 8.63 6.39 4.30
CA LEU A 117 9.58 5.41 4.80
C LEU A 117 8.95 4.01 4.89
N PHE A 118 7.74 3.87 5.46
CA PHE A 118 7.06 2.57 5.52
C PHE A 118 6.74 2.01 4.12
N ALA A 119 6.32 2.87 3.19
CA ALA A 119 6.03 2.46 1.82
C ALA A 119 7.31 1.96 1.10
N LEU A 120 8.39 2.73 1.17
CA LEU A 120 9.67 2.40 0.53
C LEU A 120 10.34 1.19 1.20
N LEU A 121 10.24 1.02 2.52
CA LEU A 121 10.70 -0.19 3.20
C LEU A 121 9.88 -1.42 2.77
N SER A 122 8.57 -1.28 2.57
CA SER A 122 7.72 -2.37 2.09
C SER A 122 8.11 -2.80 0.68
N GLU A 123 8.41 -1.83 -0.20
CA GLU A 123 8.96 -2.08 -1.54
C GLU A 123 10.34 -2.73 -1.47
N ALA A 124 11.22 -2.25 -0.57
CA ALA A 124 12.55 -2.80 -0.37
C ALA A 124 12.52 -4.27 0.09
N CYS A 125 11.48 -4.69 0.80
CA CYS A 125 11.33 -6.06 1.26
C CYS A 125 10.86 -7.05 0.17
N LEU A 126 10.52 -6.62 -1.06
CA LEU A 126 9.96 -7.50 -2.09
C LEU A 126 10.88 -8.68 -2.47
N GLY A 127 12.20 -8.48 -2.52
CA GLY A 127 13.17 -9.54 -2.81
C GLY A 127 13.45 -10.47 -1.64
N PHE A 128 13.10 -10.09 -0.40
CA PHE A 128 13.45 -10.85 0.81
C PHE A 128 12.80 -12.25 0.88
N PRO A 129 11.50 -12.44 0.55
CA PRO A 129 10.91 -13.76 0.44
C PRO A 129 11.63 -14.67 -0.55
N GLN A 130 12.05 -14.13 -1.71
CA GLN A 130 12.79 -14.90 -2.72
C GLN A 130 14.17 -15.33 -2.18
N LEU A 131 14.89 -14.42 -1.53
CA LEU A 131 16.16 -14.69 -0.86
C LEU A 131 16.03 -15.84 0.16
N LYS A 132 15.00 -15.76 1.02
CA LYS A 132 14.71 -16.79 2.03
C LYS A 132 14.35 -18.13 1.38
N GLN A 133 13.53 -18.12 0.34
CA GLN A 133 13.09 -19.33 -0.34
C GLN A 133 14.25 -20.06 -1.03
N ASN A 134 15.13 -19.32 -1.72
CA ASN A 134 16.33 -19.86 -2.34
C ASN A 134 17.26 -20.51 -1.30
N CYS A 135 17.49 -19.84 -0.16
CA CYS A 135 18.28 -20.39 0.94
C CYS A 135 17.67 -21.69 1.50
N SER A 136 16.36 -21.67 1.77
CA SER A 136 15.64 -22.83 2.33
C SER A 136 15.65 -24.03 1.37
N ARG A 137 15.54 -23.78 0.06
CA ARG A 137 15.54 -24.83 -0.97
C ARG A 137 16.94 -25.27 -1.38
N ARG A 138 17.98 -24.51 -1.00
CA ARG A 138 19.37 -24.68 -1.47
C ARG A 138 19.46 -24.81 -3.00
N SER A 139 18.52 -24.19 -3.72
CA SER A 139 18.36 -24.32 -5.16
C SER A 139 17.59 -23.10 -5.68
N THR A 140 17.98 -22.62 -6.86
CA THR A 140 17.31 -21.56 -7.61
C THR A 140 16.54 -22.12 -8.81
N SER A 141 16.34 -23.43 -8.88
CA SER A 141 15.62 -24.08 -9.98
C SER A 141 14.15 -23.62 -10.04
N GLY A 142 13.74 -23.09 -11.19
CA GLY A 142 12.42 -22.50 -11.41
C GLY A 142 12.35 -20.98 -11.23
N MET A 143 13.46 -20.33 -10.86
CA MET A 143 13.56 -18.87 -10.78
C MET A 143 14.10 -18.29 -12.10
N SER A 144 13.46 -17.25 -12.63
CA SER A 144 13.94 -16.54 -13.80
C SER A 144 15.09 -15.59 -13.43
N VAL A 145 16.30 -15.88 -13.89
CA VAL A 145 17.47 -15.00 -13.67
C VAL A 145 17.32 -13.67 -14.41
N GLY A 146 16.67 -13.68 -15.58
CA GLY A 146 16.41 -12.47 -16.37
C GLY A 146 15.54 -11.44 -15.64
N MET A 147 14.57 -11.92 -14.84
CA MET A 147 13.73 -11.07 -14.00
C MET A 147 14.56 -10.31 -12.95
N VAL A 148 15.46 -11.02 -12.25
CA VAL A 148 16.34 -10.42 -11.23
C VAL A 148 17.32 -9.41 -11.83
N LEU A 149 17.83 -9.68 -13.04
CA LEU A 149 18.66 -8.72 -13.77
C LEU A 149 17.90 -7.43 -14.12
N VAL A 150 16.65 -7.55 -14.57
CA VAL A 150 15.80 -6.37 -14.87
C VAL A 150 15.50 -5.58 -13.60
N TRP A 151 15.24 -6.25 -12.47
CA TRP A 151 15.07 -5.58 -11.17
C TRP A 151 16.30 -4.78 -10.78
N MET A 152 17.47 -5.41 -10.84
CA MET A 152 18.73 -4.77 -10.47
C MET A 152 19.03 -3.53 -11.34
N VAL A 153 18.79 -3.62 -12.66
CA VAL A 153 18.93 -2.47 -13.58
C VAL A 153 17.93 -1.37 -13.23
N GLY A 154 16.67 -1.74 -12.97
CA GLY A 154 15.62 -0.80 -12.57
C GLY A 154 15.97 -0.05 -11.28
N ASP A 155 16.43 -0.75 -10.25
CA ASP A 155 16.75 -0.17 -8.95
C ASP A 155 18.04 0.65 -8.97
N CYS A 156 19.04 0.27 -9.78
CA CYS A 156 20.19 1.13 -10.08
C CYS A 156 19.75 2.44 -10.75
N GLY A 157 18.85 2.35 -11.74
CA GLY A 157 18.28 3.51 -12.42
C GLY A 157 17.48 4.42 -11.48
N LYS A 158 16.66 3.85 -10.59
CA LYS A 158 15.91 4.60 -9.57
C LYS A 158 16.84 5.38 -8.65
N ILE A 159 17.88 4.75 -8.09
CA ILE A 159 18.83 5.46 -7.20
C ILE A 159 19.52 6.60 -7.95
N ALA A 160 20.02 6.36 -9.17
CA ALA A 160 20.67 7.39 -9.97
C ALA A 160 19.74 8.59 -10.21
N TYR A 161 18.48 8.32 -10.53
CA TYR A 161 17.44 9.34 -10.70
C TYR A 161 17.17 10.10 -9.39
N PHE A 162 17.00 9.41 -8.26
CA PHE A 162 16.73 10.05 -6.97
C PHE A 162 17.88 10.92 -6.47
N ILE A 163 19.12 10.52 -6.73
CA ILE A 163 20.31 11.34 -6.43
C ILE A 163 20.32 12.59 -7.32
N TYR A 164 20.08 12.43 -8.63
CA TYR A 164 20.03 13.55 -9.57
C TYR A 164 18.96 14.58 -9.17
N GLU A 165 17.78 14.12 -8.75
CA GLU A 165 16.67 14.97 -8.34
C GLU A 165 16.80 15.52 -6.90
N ASN A 166 17.90 15.23 -6.18
CA ASN A 166 18.08 15.58 -4.76
C ASN A 166 16.87 15.15 -3.89
N SER A 167 16.34 13.96 -4.17
CA SER A 167 15.17 13.42 -3.46
C SER A 167 15.46 13.19 -1.97
N PRO A 168 14.42 13.18 -1.10
CA PRO A 168 14.57 12.92 0.33
C PRO A 168 15.37 11.64 0.64
N ALA A 169 16.07 11.61 1.78
CA ALA A 169 17.02 10.54 2.10
C ALA A 169 16.43 9.13 2.10
N GLN A 170 15.15 9.00 2.43
CA GLN A 170 14.39 7.75 2.40
C GLN A 170 14.46 7.01 1.04
N PHE A 171 14.51 7.74 -0.08
CA PHE A 171 14.47 7.14 -1.43
C PHE A 171 15.75 6.41 -1.77
N TRP A 172 16.91 7.06 -1.65
CA TRP A 172 18.18 6.42 -1.97
C TRP A 172 18.61 5.42 -0.88
N LEU A 173 18.25 5.63 0.39
CA LEU A 173 18.52 4.67 1.46
C LEU A 173 17.79 3.34 1.24
N CYS A 174 16.49 3.38 0.93
CA CYS A 174 15.73 2.17 0.62
C CYS A 174 16.18 1.53 -0.70
N GLY A 175 16.57 2.33 -1.69
CA GLY A 175 17.14 1.83 -2.94
C GLY A 175 18.42 1.01 -2.72
N ILE A 176 19.32 1.45 -1.82
CA ILE A 176 20.54 0.68 -1.49
C ILE A 176 20.18 -0.69 -0.94
N ILE A 177 19.14 -0.78 -0.10
CA ILE A 177 18.65 -2.05 0.45
C ILE A 177 18.13 -2.96 -0.68
N GLN A 178 17.36 -2.42 -1.64
CA GLN A 178 16.86 -3.16 -2.81
C GLN A 178 18.00 -3.77 -3.63
N ILE A 179 18.97 -2.94 -4.05
CA ILE A 179 20.13 -3.41 -4.82
C ILE A 179 20.91 -4.47 -4.05
N THR A 180 21.07 -4.29 -2.73
CA THR A 180 21.77 -5.26 -1.88
C THR A 180 21.04 -6.62 -1.89
N ILE A 181 19.71 -6.63 -1.79
CA ILE A 181 18.92 -7.87 -1.83
C ILE A 181 19.04 -8.55 -3.20
N ASP A 182 18.97 -7.79 -4.30
CA ASP A 182 19.12 -8.33 -5.64
C ASP A 182 20.50 -8.95 -5.86
N LEU A 183 21.56 -8.29 -5.39
CA LEU A 183 22.92 -8.82 -5.42
C LEU A 183 23.04 -10.14 -4.64
N LEU A 184 22.38 -10.24 -3.47
CA LEU A 184 22.37 -11.47 -2.68
C LEU A 184 21.60 -12.60 -3.38
N ILE A 185 20.51 -12.31 -4.07
CA ILE A 185 19.78 -13.30 -4.89
C ILE A 185 20.65 -13.76 -6.07
N MET A 186 21.33 -12.84 -6.76
CA MET A 186 22.25 -13.18 -7.84
C MET A 186 23.42 -14.04 -7.35
N LEU A 187 23.94 -13.76 -6.15
CA LEU A 187 24.95 -14.60 -5.50
C LEU A 187 24.42 -16.01 -5.22
N GLN A 188 23.16 -16.14 -4.77
CA GLN A 188 22.54 -17.45 -4.57
C GLN A 188 22.39 -18.23 -5.90
N VAL A 189 22.04 -17.55 -7.00
CA VAL A 189 21.99 -18.17 -8.34
C VAL A 189 23.35 -18.74 -8.70
N TYR A 190 24.42 -17.96 -8.53
CA TYR A 190 25.78 -18.41 -8.82
C TYR A 190 26.20 -19.60 -7.94
N CYS A 191 26.01 -19.50 -6.62
CA CYS A 191 26.43 -20.52 -5.67
C CYS A 191 25.64 -21.83 -5.79
N PHE A 192 24.31 -21.77 -5.87
CA PHE A 192 23.47 -22.97 -5.94
C PHE A 192 23.48 -23.60 -7.34
N GLY A 193 23.71 -22.82 -8.40
CA GLY A 193 24.01 -23.36 -9.73
C GLY A 193 25.25 -24.25 -9.76
N LYS A 194 26.30 -23.86 -9.01
CA LYS A 194 27.54 -24.64 -8.90
C LYS A 194 27.37 -25.93 -8.08
N SER A 195 26.53 -25.90 -7.03
CA SER A 195 26.22 -27.08 -6.21
C SER A 195 25.43 -28.16 -6.97
N GLY A 196 24.47 -27.76 -7.82
CA GLY A 196 23.71 -28.71 -8.65
C GLY A 196 24.55 -29.42 -9.72
N ALA A 197 25.56 -28.74 -10.27
CA ALA A 197 26.50 -29.35 -11.21
C ALA A 197 27.42 -30.38 -10.54
N ARG A 198 27.87 -30.12 -9.30
CA ARG A 198 28.72 -31.05 -8.54
C ARG A 198 28.00 -32.33 -8.15
N SER A 199 26.72 -32.27 -7.79
CA SER A 199 25.92 -33.46 -7.44
C SER A 199 25.58 -34.35 -8.63
N ARG A 200 25.50 -33.81 -9.86
CA ARG A 200 25.23 -34.61 -11.08
C ARG A 200 26.46 -35.39 -11.57
N VAL A 201 27.67 -34.88 -11.31
CA VAL A 201 28.94 -35.54 -11.66
C VAL A 201 29.26 -36.73 -10.73
N GLN A 202 28.58 -36.87 -9.59
CA GLN A 202 28.80 -37.95 -8.62
C GLN A 202 27.87 -39.16 -8.79
N LEU A 203 26.98 -39.19 -9.79
CA LEU A 203 26.29 -40.43 -10.14
C LEU A 203 27.29 -41.36 -10.85
N PRO A 204 27.56 -42.57 -10.33
CA PRO A 204 28.35 -43.54 -11.07
C PRO A 204 27.64 -43.82 -12.38
N GLN A 205 28.39 -43.82 -13.49
CA GLN A 205 27.92 -44.53 -14.67
C GLN A 205 27.82 -46.00 -14.25
N THR A 206 26.61 -46.49 -14.03
CA THR A 206 26.33 -47.92 -14.14
C THR A 206 26.60 -48.28 -15.60
N ASP A 207 27.79 -48.79 -15.86
CA ASP A 207 28.07 -49.61 -17.02
C ASP A 207 27.17 -50.85 -16.92
N ASP A 208 26.31 -51.01 -17.94
CA ASP A 208 25.51 -52.18 -18.36
C ASP A 208 24.89 -53.12 -17.29
#